data_AF-A0A1I5J7D9-F1
#
_entry.id   AF-A0A1I5J7D9-F1
#
_cell.length_a   1.000
_cell.length_b   1.000
_cell.length_c   1.000
_cell.angle_alpha   90.00
_cell.angle_beta   90.00
_cell.angle_gamma   90.00
#
_symmetry.space_group_name_H-M   'P 1'
#
loop_
_entity.id
_entity.type
_entity.pdbx_description
1 polymer ?
#
loop_
_entity_poly.entity_id
_entity_poly.type
_entity_poly.pdbx_seq_one_letter_code
_entity_poly.pdbx_strand_id
1 'polypeptide(L)'
;MKSNRFGKANGRDEPLTTSSGIFKVITTSIFEDEARRLKKVYPQIGKDIAKLNEILNKDPVTGNDALGKSCYKVRMRISGKNRGKSYGARIIINVQVIDSEVYLLSIYDKSKKEGLFEGELDNLLKYRLSLKE
;
A
#
# COMPACT_ATOMS: atom_id res chain seq x y z
N MET A 1 19.80 -40.59 26.81
CA MET A 1 20.39 -40.34 25.47
C MET A 1 19.23 -40.00 24.54
N LYS A 2 19.08 -38.86 23.86
CA LYS A 2 19.84 -37.61 23.76
C LYS A 2 18.82 -36.47 23.82
N SER A 3 19.10 -35.49 24.66
CA SER A 3 18.60 -34.13 24.53
C SER A 3 19.01 -33.56 23.17
N ASN A 4 18.12 -32.84 22.48
CA ASN A 4 18.57 -31.71 21.70
C ASN A 4 17.55 -30.56 21.75
N ARG A 5 17.95 -29.55 22.51
CA ARG A 5 17.39 -28.21 22.58
C ARG A 5 17.64 -27.54 21.24
N PHE A 6 16.59 -27.17 20.50
CA PHE A 6 16.70 -26.15 19.46
C PHE A 6 16.27 -24.80 20.05
N GLY A 7 17.17 -23.83 19.87
CA GLY A 7 17.28 -22.60 20.63
C GLY A 7 16.11 -21.62 20.46
N LYS A 8 15.91 -20.87 21.54
CA LYS A 8 15.34 -19.52 21.55
C LYS A 8 16.03 -18.66 20.47
N ALA A 9 15.26 -18.17 19.50
CA ALA A 9 15.57 -16.92 18.84
C ALA A 9 14.66 -15.83 19.44
N ASN A 10 15.27 -14.96 20.24
CA ASN A 10 14.68 -13.70 20.66
C ASN A 10 14.74 -12.74 19.48
N GLY A 11 13.58 -12.27 19.04
CA GLY A 11 13.41 -11.12 18.16
C GLY A 11 11.98 -10.65 18.39
N ARG A 12 11.83 -9.66 19.28
CA ARG A 12 10.55 -9.00 19.53
C ARG A 12 10.23 -8.13 18.31
N ASP A 13 9.54 -8.68 17.33
CA ASP A 13 8.65 -7.83 16.55
C ASP A 13 7.42 -7.66 17.43
N GLU A 14 7.38 -6.56 18.18
CA GLU A 14 6.18 -6.18 18.91
C GLU A 14 5.00 -6.19 17.92
N PRO A 15 3.87 -6.84 18.27
CA PRO A 15 2.67 -6.64 17.48
C PRO A 15 2.36 -5.15 17.57
N LEU A 16 2.35 -4.46 16.43
CA LEU A 16 1.87 -3.08 16.33
C LEU A 16 0.45 -3.06 16.91
N THR A 17 0.38 -2.73 18.21
CA THR A 17 -0.86 -2.60 18.96
C THR A 17 -1.72 -1.64 18.17
N THR A 18 -2.94 -2.07 17.83
CA THR A 18 -4.00 -1.26 17.25
C THR A 18 -4.17 -0.01 18.09
N SER A 19 -3.46 1.05 17.73
CA SER A 19 -3.64 2.37 18.31
C SER A 19 -4.95 2.87 17.74
N SER A 20 -5.85 3.27 18.63
CA SER A 20 -7.11 3.96 18.33
C SER A 20 -6.85 5.38 17.79
N GLY A 21 -5.87 5.53 16.90
CA GLY A 21 -5.46 6.77 16.25
C GLY A 21 -5.96 6.78 14.81
N ILE A 22 -6.68 7.82 14.45
CA ILE A 22 -7.08 8.09 13.07
C ILE A 22 -5.81 8.46 12.29
N PHE A 23 -5.46 7.68 11.27
CA PHE A 23 -4.33 7.95 10.39
C PHE A 23 -4.68 9.03 9.35
N LYS A 24 -3.86 10.07 9.23
CA LYS A 24 -3.97 11.06 8.16
C LYS A 24 -3.41 10.48 6.86
N VAL A 25 -4.26 10.34 5.84
CA VAL A 25 -3.84 9.87 4.53
C VAL A 25 -3.42 11.04 3.65
N ILE A 26 -2.23 10.95 3.05
CA ILE A 26 -1.59 11.99 2.23
C ILE A 26 -1.22 11.39 0.89
N THR A 27 -1.52 12.08 -0.21
CA THR A 27 -1.16 11.67 -1.57
C THR A 27 0.16 12.29 -2.01
N THR A 28 0.99 11.54 -2.73
CA THR A 28 2.12 12.11 -3.47
C THR A 28 1.68 12.60 -4.85
N SER A 29 2.44 13.51 -5.46
CA SER A 29 2.20 13.96 -6.84
C SER A 29 2.23 12.81 -7.85
N ILE A 30 3.13 11.84 -7.66
CA ILE A 30 3.18 10.62 -8.47
C ILE A 30 1.86 9.87 -8.41
N PHE A 31 1.35 9.63 -7.20
CA PHE A 31 0.07 8.96 -7.01
C PHE A 31 -1.07 9.73 -7.68
N GLU A 32 -1.11 11.06 -7.58
CA GLU A 32 -2.16 11.88 -8.16
C GLU A 32 -2.17 11.82 -9.70
N ASP A 33 -1.00 11.90 -10.32
CA ASP A 33 -0.88 11.80 -11.77
C ASP A 33 -1.24 10.40 -12.28
N GLU A 34 -0.81 9.35 -11.58
CA GLU A 34 -1.19 7.98 -11.88
C GLU A 34 -2.70 7.74 -11.70
N ALA A 35 -3.29 8.23 -10.61
CA ALA A 35 -4.72 8.17 -10.35
C ALA A 35 -5.52 8.89 -11.45
N ARG A 36 -5.03 10.05 -11.93
CA ARG A 36 -5.65 10.80 -13.03
C ARG A 36 -5.63 9.99 -14.34
N ARG A 37 -4.52 9.31 -14.64
CA ARG A 37 -4.42 8.41 -15.81
C ARG A 37 -5.36 7.22 -15.67
N LEU A 38 -5.44 6.61 -14.49
CA LEU A 38 -6.34 5.49 -14.23
C LEU A 38 -7.81 5.90 -14.30
N LYS A 39 -8.18 7.11 -13.86
CA LYS A 39 -9.56 7.64 -13.95
C LYS A 39 -10.07 7.71 -15.39
N LYS A 40 -9.20 7.95 -16.37
CA LYS A 40 -9.56 7.94 -17.81
C LYS A 40 -9.98 6.55 -18.28
N VAL A 41 -9.40 5.50 -17.70
CA VAL A 41 -9.68 4.09 -18.05
C VAL A 41 -10.80 3.51 -17.17
N TYR A 42 -10.85 3.94 -15.92
CA TYR A 42 -11.74 3.45 -14.87
C TYR A 42 -12.50 4.64 -14.26
N PRO A 43 -13.62 5.07 -14.85
CA PRO A 43 -14.32 6.28 -14.42
C PRO A 43 -14.75 6.27 -12.94
N GLN A 44 -14.99 5.09 -12.36
CA GLN A 44 -15.42 4.93 -10.97
C GLN A 44 -14.28 4.81 -9.95
N ILE A 45 -13.01 4.81 -10.39
CA ILE A 45 -11.85 4.60 -9.50
C ILE A 45 -11.79 5.61 -8.34
N GLY A 46 -12.32 6.82 -8.52
CA GLY A 46 -12.38 7.82 -7.45
C GLY A 46 -13.20 7.35 -6.25
N LYS A 47 -14.30 6.62 -6.48
CA LYS A 47 -15.11 6.04 -5.40
C LYS A 47 -14.39 4.89 -4.71
N ASP A 48 -13.63 4.11 -5.45
CA ASP A 48 -12.84 3.01 -4.90
C ASP A 48 -11.69 3.55 -4.03
N ILE A 49 -10.99 4.59 -4.50
CA ILE A 49 -9.94 5.28 -3.72
C ILE A 49 -10.52 5.91 -2.45
N ALA A 50 -11.72 6.52 -2.51
CA ALA A 50 -12.37 7.09 -1.34
C ALA A 50 -12.66 6.03 -0.26
N LYS A 51 -13.18 4.87 -0.65
CA LYS A 51 -13.38 3.74 0.28
C LYS A 51 -12.07 3.22 0.85
N LEU A 52 -11.02 3.17 0.04
CA LEU A 52 -9.71 2.76 0.52
C LEU A 52 -9.16 3.76 1.54
N ASN A 53 -9.36 5.06 1.32
CA ASN A 53 -8.97 6.09 2.27
C ASN A 53 -9.58 5.84 3.66
N GLU A 54 -10.88 5.50 3.73
CA GLU A 54 -11.56 5.16 4.99
C GLU A 54 -10.96 3.93 5.69
N ILE A 55 -10.48 2.94 4.93
CA ILE A 55 -9.82 1.76 5.48
C ILE A 55 -8.43 2.12 6.01
N LEU A 56 -7.61 2.78 5.20
CA LEU A 56 -6.23 3.15 5.57
C LEU A 56 -6.18 4.16 6.72
N ASN A 57 -7.21 5.00 6.82
CA ASN A 57 -7.39 5.93 7.93
C ASN A 57 -7.58 5.21 9.27
N LYS A 58 -8.11 3.98 9.28
CA LYS A 58 -8.35 3.19 10.49
C LYS A 58 -7.24 2.18 10.75
N ASP A 59 -6.82 1.48 9.70
CA ASP A 59 -5.81 0.44 9.77
C ASP A 59 -5.06 0.33 8.43
N PRO A 60 -3.89 0.98 8.31
CA PRO A 60 -3.10 0.95 7.09
C PRO A 60 -2.23 -0.31 6.95
N VAL A 61 -2.15 -1.16 7.97
CA VAL A 61 -1.18 -2.26 8.05
C VAL A 61 -1.84 -3.62 7.85
N THR A 62 -2.93 -3.90 8.56
CA THR A 62 -3.50 -5.25 8.61
C THR A 62 -4.00 -5.71 7.24
N GLY A 63 -3.58 -6.92 6.84
CA GLY A 63 -4.01 -7.53 5.57
C GLY A 63 -3.32 -7.00 4.31
N ASN A 64 -2.30 -6.13 4.45
CA ASN A 64 -1.49 -5.63 3.34
C ASN A 64 -0.11 -6.30 3.30
N ASP A 65 0.44 -6.54 2.10
CA ASP A 65 1.72 -7.24 1.96
C ASP A 65 2.88 -6.28 2.29
N ALA A 66 3.74 -6.62 3.25
CA ALA A 66 4.90 -5.80 3.60
C ALA A 66 5.96 -5.80 2.47
N LEU A 67 6.52 -4.61 2.19
CA LEU A 67 7.59 -4.39 1.21
C LEU A 67 8.93 -3.98 1.86
N GLY A 68 8.95 -3.84 3.19
CA GLY A 68 10.07 -3.26 3.95
C GLY A 68 9.99 -1.73 4.02
N LYS A 69 10.83 -1.08 4.84
CA LYS A 69 10.88 0.39 5.04
C LYS A 69 9.52 1.01 5.42
N SER A 70 8.75 0.30 6.24
CA SER A 70 7.35 0.64 6.61
C SER A 70 6.43 0.84 5.40
N CYS A 71 6.76 0.19 4.28
CA CYS A 71 5.97 0.22 3.07
C CYS A 71 5.11 -1.03 2.92
N TYR A 72 3.88 -0.85 2.47
CA TYR A 72 2.92 -1.93 2.27
C TYR A 72 2.29 -1.87 0.89
N LYS A 73 1.98 -3.04 0.34
CA LYS A 73 1.27 -3.23 -0.92
C LYS A 73 -0.19 -3.49 -0.63
N VAL A 74 -1.04 -2.53 -0.98
CA VAL A 74 -2.49 -2.62 -0.82
C VAL A 74 -3.12 -3.11 -2.12
N ARG A 75 -3.93 -4.16 -2.07
CA ARG A 75 -4.62 -4.74 -3.24
C ARG A 75 -6.08 -4.30 -3.27
N MET A 76 -6.40 -3.24 -4.01
CA MET A 76 -7.77 -2.73 -4.13
C MET A 76 -8.46 -3.29 -5.38
N ARG A 77 -9.70 -3.77 -5.24
CA ARG A 77 -10.57 -4.14 -6.37
C ARG A 77 -11.11 -2.88 -7.05
N ILE A 78 -11.07 -2.83 -8.39
CA ILE A 78 -11.70 -1.73 -9.16
C ILE A 78 -13.15 -2.09 -9.52
N SER A 79 -14.06 -1.15 -9.30
CA SER A 79 -15.43 -1.21 -9.80
C SER A 79 -15.50 -0.96 -11.33
N GLY A 80 -16.26 -1.78 -12.06
CA GLY A 80 -16.53 -1.57 -13.49
C GLY A 80 -15.74 -2.42 -14.51
N LYS A 81 -14.98 -3.43 -14.09
CA LYS A 81 -14.41 -4.43 -15.03
C LYS A 81 -15.45 -5.54 -15.29
N ASN A 82 -15.98 -5.65 -16.50
CA ASN A 82 -17.04 -6.61 -16.86
C ASN A 82 -16.64 -8.07 -16.62
N ARG A 83 -17.63 -8.86 -16.18
CA ARG A 83 -17.54 -10.27 -15.80
C ARG A 83 -17.03 -11.13 -16.96
N GLY A 84 -16.03 -11.97 -16.71
CA GLY A 84 -15.52 -12.98 -17.67
C GLY A 84 -14.00 -13.04 -17.79
N LYS A 85 -13.27 -11.97 -17.46
CA LYS A 85 -11.81 -12.02 -17.29
C LYS A 85 -11.52 -12.25 -15.82
N SER A 86 -11.31 -13.51 -15.45
CA SER A 86 -11.25 -14.10 -14.11
C SER A 86 -10.24 -13.49 -13.10
N TYR A 87 -9.65 -12.32 -13.33
CA TYR A 87 -8.73 -11.65 -12.41
C TYR A 87 -9.10 -10.18 -12.25
N GLY A 88 -9.78 -9.85 -11.14
CA GLY A 88 -10.08 -8.48 -10.76
C GLY A 88 -8.86 -7.57 -10.95
N ALA A 89 -9.04 -6.44 -11.63
CA ALA A 89 -8.01 -5.42 -11.64
C ALA A 89 -7.68 -5.11 -10.19
N ARG A 90 -6.44 -5.39 -9.83
CA ARG A 90 -5.91 -5.05 -8.53
C ARG A 90 -5.09 -3.82 -8.76
N ILE A 91 -5.58 -2.74 -8.17
CA ILE A 91 -4.77 -1.58 -7.99
C ILE A 91 -3.80 -1.92 -6.87
N ILE A 92 -2.51 -1.78 -7.15
CA ILE A 92 -1.49 -1.80 -6.11
C ILE A 92 -1.26 -0.37 -5.68
N ILE A 93 -1.40 -0.12 -4.38
CA ILE A 93 -0.96 1.13 -3.76
C ILE A 93 0.17 0.82 -2.81
N ASN A 94 1.29 1.49 -3.03
CA ASN A 94 2.40 1.45 -2.09
C ASN A 94 2.14 2.53 -1.05
N VAL A 95 1.95 2.14 0.20
CA VAL A 95 1.74 3.08 1.30
C VAL A 95 2.95 3.09 2.20
N GLN A 96 3.37 4.25 2.69
CA GLN A 96 4.34 4.35 3.78
C GLN A 96 3.64 4.84 5.05
N VAL A 97 3.77 4.09 6.14
CA VAL A 97 3.21 4.47 7.44
C VAL A 97 4.33 5.05 8.32
N ILE A 98 4.16 6.30 8.75
CA ILE A 98 5.07 7.00 9.66
C ILE A 98 4.20 7.70 10.71
N ASP A 99 4.40 7.36 11.98
CA ASP A 99 3.60 7.86 13.09
C ASP A 99 2.09 7.66 12.85
N SER A 100 1.33 8.75 12.70
CA SER A 100 -0.11 8.75 12.38
C SER A 100 -0.39 9.19 10.93
N GLU A 101 0.58 9.10 10.03
CA GLU A 101 0.47 9.49 8.63
C GLU A 101 0.65 8.29 7.69
N VAL A 102 -0.18 8.25 6.64
CA VAL A 102 -0.15 7.22 5.59
C VAL A 102 0.05 7.90 4.25
N TYR A 103 1.21 7.68 3.64
CA TYR A 103 1.56 8.27 2.34
C TYR A 103 1.20 7.32 1.22
N LEU A 104 0.28 7.69 0.34
CA LEU A 104 -0.01 6.95 -0.89
C LEU A 104 1.07 7.30 -1.92
N LEU A 105 2.02 6.41 -2.15
CA LEU A 105 3.22 6.68 -2.96
C LEU A 105 2.98 6.53 -4.47
N SER A 106 2.23 5.50 -4.87
CA SER A 106 1.98 5.15 -6.28
C SER A 106 0.73 4.27 -6.38
N ILE A 107 0.05 4.32 -7.53
CA ILE A 107 -1.16 3.57 -7.86
C ILE A 107 -1.09 3.02 -9.29
N TYR A 108 -1.19 1.71 -9.47
CA TYR A 108 -1.16 1.12 -10.82
C TYR A 108 -2.04 -0.11 -10.97
N ASP A 109 -2.51 -0.33 -12.20
CA ASP A 109 -3.24 -1.54 -12.58
C ASP A 109 -2.26 -2.69 -12.77
N LYS A 110 -2.41 -3.75 -11.95
CA LYS A 110 -1.56 -4.95 -12.03
C LYS A 110 -1.57 -5.62 -13.40
N SER A 111 -2.63 -5.46 -14.19
CA SER A 111 -2.67 -5.99 -15.57
C SER A 111 -1.78 -5.23 -16.55
N LYS A 112 -1.28 -4.05 -16.18
CA LYS A 112 -0.36 -3.22 -16.97
C LYS A 112 1.06 -3.20 -16.41
N LYS A 113 1.25 -3.59 -15.15
CA LYS A 113 2.54 -3.60 -14.45
C LYS A 113 2.54 -4.72 -13.40
N GLU A 114 3.48 -5.66 -13.50
CA GLU A 114 3.47 -6.85 -12.64
C GLU A 114 3.78 -6.55 -11.16
N GLY A 115 4.66 -5.57 -10.91
CA GLY A 115 5.13 -5.16 -9.60
C GLY A 115 6.08 -3.96 -9.66
N LEU A 116 6.72 -3.64 -8.53
CA LEU A 116 7.81 -2.67 -8.48
C LEU A 116 9.10 -3.29 -9.01
N PHE A 117 9.88 -2.51 -9.76
CA PHE A 117 11.24 -2.90 -10.16
C PHE A 117 12.25 -2.64 -9.04
N GLU A 118 13.43 -3.23 -9.14
CA GLU A 118 14.53 -2.96 -8.22
C GLU A 118 14.86 -1.46 -8.17
N GLY A 119 15.00 -0.91 -6.97
CA GLY A 119 15.23 0.53 -6.74
C GLY A 119 14.01 1.44 -6.94
N GLU A 120 12.89 0.94 -7.47
CA GLU A 120 11.71 1.77 -7.70
C GLU A 120 11.06 2.23 -6.39
N LEU A 121 11.01 1.36 -5.38
CA LEU A 121 10.53 1.73 -4.04
C LEU A 121 11.36 2.87 -3.44
N ASP A 122 12.67 2.84 -3.64
CA ASP A 122 13.58 3.87 -3.12
C ASP A 122 13.38 5.21 -3.83
N ASN A 123 13.10 5.19 -5.12
CA ASN A 123 12.76 6.39 -5.87
C ASN A 123 11.43 7.00 -5.38
N LEU A 124 10.39 6.17 -5.17
CA LEU A 124 9.13 6.63 -4.58
C LEU A 124 9.35 7.26 -3.19
N LEU A 125 10.22 6.67 -2.37
CA LEU A 125 10.55 7.19 -1.05
C LEU A 125 11.31 8.52 -1.09
N LYS A 126 12.20 8.73 -2.07
CA LYS A 126 12.90 10.00 -2.31
C LYS A 126 11.92 11.12 -2.68
N TYR A 127 11.00 10.85 -3.61
CA TYR A 127 9.95 11.82 -3.98
C TYR A 127 9.06 12.23 -2.79
N ARG A 128 8.77 11.29 -1.89
CA ARG A 128 8.03 11.61 -0.67
C ARG A 128 8.87 12.46 0.30
N LEU A 129 10.19 12.27 0.39
CA LEU A 129 11.06 13.10 1.25
C LEU A 129 11.11 14.54 0.77
N SER A 130 11.18 14.76 -0.55
CA SER A 130 11.17 16.12 -1.13
C SER A 130 9.87 16.90 -0.92
N LEU A 131 8.84 16.29 -0.30
CA LEU A 131 7.60 16.97 0.10
C LEU A 131 7.64 17.44 1.57
N LYS A 132 8.62 16.99 2.37
CA LYS A 132 8.78 17.34 3.79
C LYS A 132 9.82 18.44 4.04
N GLU A 133 10.57 18.84 3.01
CA GLU A 133 11.49 19.99 3.03
C GLU A 133 10.78 21.23 2.46
#